data_AF-A0A068V2X4-F1
#
_entry.id   AF-A0A068V2X4-F1
#
_cell.length_a   1.000
_cell.length_b   1.000
_cell.length_c   1.000
_cell.angle_alpha   90.00
_cell.angle_beta   90.00
_cell.angle_gamma   90.00
#
_symmetry.space_group_name_H-M   'P 1'
#
loop_
_entity.id
_entity.type
_entity.pdbx_description
1 polymer ?
#
loop_
_entity_poly.entity_id
_entity_poly.type
_entity_poly.pdbx_seq_one_letter_code
_entity_poly.pdbx_strand_id
1 'polypeptide(L)'
;MHSKLTKNAIFEADNSLEVSLREAEKLLEPQLRPPFPLKLPTQEEYFNLNKAILCGILCEPQMARVHIKHLHAIVTDGYTYFISMLIKIVNELYAKLVDSNAAFLDISQLYLSRTSSRYFLLRITPEMENQLRFLLTHVKLGNQKRYQVWFAKKFLGVPERETLLTDIVRFICCGHHPPNEIIQSDIIPRWAVIGWLLKSSQRNYVEANVKLALFYDWLFFDEKVDNIMNIEPGILLMIHSIPSYVDITHTLLEFLLMLVENYDIERKDVIVKGISSAFTFLVRKGVVRSLDALTCSDVISPFLKQLFGKIFKDMLASLSERAVAKSSS
;
A
#
# COMPACT_ATOMS: atom_id res chain seq x y z
N MET A 1 -18.16 -6.82 -32.70
CA MET A 1 -17.65 -5.57 -32.10
C MET A 1 -16.23 -5.84 -31.65
N HIS A 2 -15.22 -5.29 -32.32
CA HIS A 2 -13.83 -5.53 -31.92
C HIS A 2 -13.50 -4.69 -30.68
N SER A 3 -12.87 -5.32 -29.69
CA SER A 3 -12.57 -4.68 -28.41
C SER A 3 -11.61 -3.51 -28.65
N LYS A 4 -12.01 -2.29 -28.28
CA LYS A 4 -11.05 -1.18 -28.25
C LYS A 4 -10.08 -1.42 -27.09
N LEU A 5 -8.78 -1.27 -27.32
CA LEU A 5 -7.77 -1.35 -26.26
C LEU A 5 -7.71 -0.04 -25.46
N THR A 6 -8.04 1.12 -26.04
CA THR A 6 -8.11 2.40 -25.32
C THR A 6 -9.42 3.18 -25.46
N LYS A 7 -9.74 3.98 -24.44
CA LYS A 7 -10.83 4.97 -24.44
C LYS A 7 -10.27 6.30 -24.97
N ASN A 8 -10.53 6.58 -26.25
CA ASN A 8 -10.12 7.84 -26.88
C ASN A 8 -11.31 8.82 -26.91
N ALA A 9 -11.04 10.12 -26.70
CA ALA A 9 -12.03 11.17 -26.90
C ALA A 9 -12.37 11.32 -28.40
N ILE A 10 -13.54 11.88 -28.73
CA ILE A 10 -14.05 11.99 -30.11
C ILE A 10 -13.08 12.70 -31.07
N PHE A 11 -12.25 13.61 -30.56
CA PHE A 11 -11.30 14.41 -31.35
C PHE A 11 -9.85 13.92 -31.25
N GLU A 12 -9.61 12.80 -30.58
CA GLU A 12 -8.27 12.29 -30.36
C GLU A 12 -7.87 11.29 -31.44
N ALA A 13 -6.68 11.47 -32.02
CA ALA A 13 -6.13 10.54 -33.01
C ALA A 13 -5.83 9.18 -32.37
N ASP A 14 -6.06 8.10 -33.11
CA ASP A 14 -5.75 6.74 -32.65
C ASP A 14 -4.23 6.56 -32.46
N ASN A 15 -3.84 5.86 -31.40
CA ASN A 15 -2.43 5.62 -31.11
C ASN A 15 -1.85 4.57 -32.09
N SER A 16 -0.71 4.89 -32.71
CA SER A 16 -0.07 4.01 -33.70
C SER A 16 0.27 2.59 -33.20
N LEU A 17 0.63 2.45 -31.91
CA LEU A 17 0.89 1.16 -31.28
C LEU A 17 -0.39 0.35 -31.16
N GLU A 18 -1.48 0.99 -30.72
CA GLU A 18 -2.79 0.35 -30.60
C GLU A 18 -3.30 -0.14 -31.96
N VAL A 19 -3.20 0.70 -32.99
CA VAL A 19 -3.58 0.33 -34.36
C VAL A 19 -2.78 -0.89 -34.83
N SER A 20 -1.45 -0.88 -34.63
CA SER A 20 -0.60 -1.99 -35.03
C SER A 20 -0.93 -3.31 -34.30
N LEU A 21 -1.33 -3.25 -33.02
CA LEU A 21 -1.75 -4.43 -32.26
C LEU A 21 -3.06 -5.02 -32.81
N ARG A 22 -4.05 -4.17 -33.09
CA ARG A 22 -5.35 -4.59 -33.62
C ARG A 22 -5.26 -5.13 -35.05
N GLU A 23 -4.43 -4.51 -35.89
CA GLU A 23 -4.20 -4.98 -37.25
C GLU A 23 -3.56 -6.38 -37.23
N ALA A 24 -2.59 -6.60 -36.35
CA ALA A 24 -1.96 -7.91 -36.18
C ALA A 24 -2.96 -8.96 -35.66
N GLU A 25 -3.79 -8.62 -34.67
CA GLU A 25 -4.85 -9.50 -34.16
C GLU A 25 -5.86 -9.86 -35.26
N LYS A 26 -6.32 -8.87 -36.02
CA LYS A 26 -7.27 -9.07 -37.12
C LYS A 26 -6.68 -9.94 -38.24
N LEU A 27 -5.42 -9.72 -38.58
CA LEU A 27 -4.74 -10.49 -39.62
C LEU A 27 -4.53 -11.95 -39.20
N LEU A 28 -4.30 -12.20 -37.91
CA LEU A 28 -3.87 -13.49 -37.38
C LEU A 28 -4.93 -14.20 -36.51
N GLU A 29 -6.15 -13.69 -36.45
CA GLU A 29 -7.27 -14.26 -35.68
C GLU A 29 -7.40 -15.80 -35.84
N PRO A 30 -7.30 -16.38 -37.06
CA PRO A 30 -7.39 -17.84 -37.24
C PRO A 30 -6.24 -18.62 -36.57
N GLN A 31 -5.07 -17.99 -36.41
CA GLN A 31 -3.89 -18.60 -35.79
C GLN A 31 -3.85 -18.42 -34.27
N LEU A 32 -4.72 -17.57 -33.71
CA LEU A 32 -4.82 -17.33 -32.27
C LEU A 32 -5.65 -18.40 -31.54
N ARG A 33 -6.27 -19.34 -32.27
CA ARG A 33 -7.04 -20.46 -31.73
C ARG A 33 -6.33 -21.80 -32.00
N PRO A 34 -6.42 -22.78 -31.08
CA PRO A 34 -5.94 -24.13 -31.35
C PRO A 34 -6.65 -24.78 -32.55
N PRO A 35 -5.98 -25.67 -33.31
CA PRO A 35 -4.60 -26.13 -33.12
C PRO A 35 -3.56 -25.13 -33.63
N PHE A 36 -2.46 -24.97 -32.88
CA PHE A 36 -1.40 -24.05 -33.25
C PHE A 36 -0.44 -24.64 -34.29
N PRO A 37 0.07 -23.83 -35.24
CA PRO A 37 1.04 -24.30 -36.22
C PRO A 37 2.33 -24.79 -35.54
N LEU A 38 2.86 -25.93 -35.98
CA LEU A 38 4.17 -26.45 -35.54
C LEU A 38 5.34 -25.86 -36.34
N LYS A 39 5.05 -25.04 -37.36
CA LYS A 39 6.06 -24.39 -38.20
C LYS A 39 6.66 -23.22 -37.43
N LEU A 40 7.99 -23.16 -37.38
CA LEU A 40 8.71 -21.99 -36.84
C LEU A 40 8.38 -20.75 -37.68
N PRO A 41 7.94 -19.64 -37.05
CA PRO A 41 7.63 -18.42 -37.76
C PRO A 41 8.91 -17.77 -38.29
N THR A 42 8.79 -17.10 -39.44
CA THR A 42 9.77 -16.11 -39.88
C THR A 42 9.84 -14.95 -38.89
N GLN A 43 10.87 -14.10 -38.99
CA GLN A 43 11.04 -12.97 -38.06
C GLN A 43 9.87 -11.99 -38.10
N GLU A 44 9.32 -11.72 -39.29
CA GLU A 44 8.15 -10.84 -39.45
C GLU A 44 6.88 -11.49 -38.88
N GLU A 45 6.65 -12.77 -39.17
CA GLU A 45 5.54 -13.55 -38.60
C GLU A 45 5.64 -13.60 -37.08
N TYR A 46 6.85 -13.75 -36.53
CA TYR A 46 7.09 -13.74 -35.08
C TYR A 46 6.65 -12.44 -34.45
N PHE A 47 7.04 -11.29 -35.02
CA PHE A 47 6.64 -9.98 -34.49
C PHE A 47 5.13 -9.76 -34.56
N ASN A 48 4.49 -10.10 -35.68
CA ASN A 48 3.05 -9.96 -35.83
C ASN A 48 2.27 -10.93 -34.92
N LEU A 49 2.73 -12.18 -34.77
CA LEU A 49 2.15 -13.13 -33.82
C LEU A 49 2.26 -12.64 -32.38
N ASN A 50 3.41 -12.10 -31.98
CA ASN A 50 3.58 -11.54 -30.64
C ASN A 50 2.61 -10.38 -30.38
N LYS A 51 2.42 -9.48 -31.36
CA LYS A 51 1.44 -8.37 -31.27
C LYS A 51 0.01 -8.90 -31.14
N ALA A 52 -0.36 -9.87 -31.98
CA ALA A 52 -1.68 -10.48 -31.99
C ALA A 52 -1.99 -11.24 -30.69
N ILE A 53 -1.02 -12.03 -30.18
CA ILE A 53 -1.09 -12.73 -28.89
C ILE A 53 -1.25 -11.73 -27.74
N LEU A 54 -0.47 -10.64 -27.75
CA LEU A 54 -0.56 -9.60 -26.72
C LEU A 54 -1.93 -8.91 -26.74
N CYS A 55 -2.44 -8.57 -27.92
CA CYS A 55 -3.79 -8.03 -28.10
C CYS A 55 -4.84 -9.02 -27.58
N GLY A 56 -4.77 -10.30 -27.97
CA GLY A 56 -5.68 -11.35 -27.51
C GLY A 56 -5.65 -11.56 -25.99
N ILE A 57 -4.48 -11.45 -25.34
CA ILE A 57 -4.39 -11.50 -23.86
C ILE A 57 -5.14 -10.34 -23.21
N LEU A 58 -5.03 -9.14 -23.77
CA LEU A 58 -5.64 -7.92 -23.22
C LEU A 58 -7.14 -7.83 -23.51
N CYS A 59 -7.56 -8.31 -24.69
CA CYS A 59 -8.95 -8.30 -25.16
C CYS A 59 -9.77 -9.51 -24.69
N GLU A 60 -9.14 -10.67 -24.49
CA GLU A 60 -9.78 -11.92 -24.07
C GLU A 60 -9.07 -12.56 -22.85
N PRO A 61 -9.19 -11.97 -21.65
CA PRO A 61 -8.50 -12.46 -20.44
C PRO A 61 -8.78 -13.94 -20.13
N GLN A 62 -9.96 -14.45 -20.48
CA GLN A 62 -10.35 -15.85 -20.32
C GLN A 62 -9.47 -16.81 -21.14
N MET A 63 -8.89 -16.35 -22.25
CA MET A 63 -7.99 -17.12 -23.11
C MET A 63 -6.52 -16.83 -22.83
N ALA A 64 -6.18 -15.97 -21.87
CA ALA A 64 -4.81 -15.56 -21.60
C ALA A 64 -3.87 -16.76 -21.35
N ARG A 65 -4.32 -17.80 -20.64
CA ARG A 65 -3.52 -19.02 -20.43
C ARG A 65 -3.19 -19.74 -21.74
N VAL A 66 -4.11 -19.74 -22.69
CA VAL A 66 -3.93 -20.36 -24.02
C VAL A 66 -2.97 -19.52 -24.85
N HIS A 67 -3.12 -18.21 -24.84
CA HIS A 67 -2.21 -17.28 -25.52
C HIS A 67 -0.78 -17.31 -24.95
N ILE A 68 -0.61 -17.42 -23.63
CA ILE A 68 0.71 -17.56 -22.99
C ILE A 68 1.38 -18.89 -23.38
N LYS A 69 0.61 -19.98 -23.50
CA LYS A 69 1.13 -21.25 -24.00
C LYS A 69 1.57 -21.14 -25.46
N HIS A 70 0.77 -20.47 -26.29
CA HIS A 70 1.12 -20.21 -27.69
C HIS A 70 2.39 -19.37 -27.78
N LEU A 71 2.51 -18.30 -26.99
CA LEU A 71 3.72 -17.49 -26.90
C LEU A 71 4.94 -18.36 -26.56
N HIS A 72 4.87 -19.16 -25.51
CA HIS A 72 5.98 -20.03 -25.10
C HIS A 72 6.41 -21.00 -26.21
N ALA A 73 5.46 -21.49 -27.01
CA ALA A 73 5.75 -22.41 -28.11
C ALA A 73 6.48 -21.74 -29.29
N ILE A 74 6.35 -20.43 -29.47
CA ILE A 74 6.95 -19.70 -30.61
C ILE A 74 8.16 -18.83 -30.22
N VAL A 75 8.44 -18.63 -28.93
CA VAL A 75 9.50 -17.73 -28.44
C VAL A 75 10.88 -18.18 -28.88
N THR A 76 11.63 -17.26 -29.49
CA THR A 76 13.02 -17.48 -29.93
C THR A 76 14.02 -16.51 -29.27
N ASP A 77 13.55 -15.43 -28.66
CA ASP A 77 14.36 -14.30 -28.18
C ASP A 77 14.33 -14.13 -26.65
N GLY A 78 13.95 -15.18 -25.92
CA GLY A 78 13.82 -15.12 -24.47
C GLY A 78 12.77 -14.11 -23.99
N TYR A 79 11.71 -13.88 -24.78
CA TYR A 79 10.62 -12.92 -24.54
C TYR A 79 11.01 -11.44 -24.69
N THR A 80 12.21 -11.13 -25.17
CA THR A 80 12.71 -9.74 -25.26
C THR A 80 11.73 -8.83 -25.99
N TYR A 81 11.26 -9.23 -27.18
CA TYR A 81 10.31 -8.45 -27.96
C TYR A 81 8.95 -8.31 -27.25
N PHE A 82 8.40 -9.40 -26.73
CA PHE A 82 7.12 -9.40 -26.03
C PHE A 82 7.12 -8.48 -24.81
N ILE A 83 8.17 -8.55 -23.99
CA ILE A 83 8.35 -7.67 -22.82
C ILE A 83 8.52 -6.22 -23.27
N SER A 84 9.28 -5.94 -24.34
CA SER A 84 9.44 -4.58 -24.85
C SER A 84 8.10 -3.95 -25.27
N MET A 85 7.19 -4.75 -25.85
CA MET A 85 5.84 -4.29 -26.20
C MET A 85 4.98 -4.06 -24.97
N LEU A 86 5.04 -4.93 -23.95
CA LEU A 86 4.35 -4.71 -22.67
C LEU A 86 4.79 -3.39 -22.03
N ILE A 87 6.10 -3.11 -22.01
CA ILE A 87 6.65 -1.85 -21.49
C ILE A 87 6.10 -0.66 -22.29
N LYS A 88 6.06 -0.75 -23.63
CA LYS A 88 5.48 0.31 -24.47
C LYS A 88 3.99 0.52 -24.20
N ILE A 89 3.20 -0.54 -24.04
CA ILE A 89 1.77 -0.43 -23.68
C ILE A 89 1.62 0.27 -22.32
N VAL A 90 2.43 -0.10 -21.33
CA VAL A 90 2.37 0.55 -20.00
C VAL A 90 2.78 2.03 -20.09
N ASN A 91 3.82 2.36 -20.86
CA ASN A 91 4.30 3.73 -20.95
C ASN A 91 3.37 4.63 -21.79
N GLU A 92 2.80 4.11 -22.87
CA GLU A 92 2.08 4.90 -23.87
C GLU A 92 0.55 4.82 -23.73
N LEU A 93 0.02 3.69 -23.27
CA LEU A 93 -1.42 3.41 -23.28
C LEU A 93 -2.03 3.29 -21.88
N TYR A 94 -1.25 3.11 -20.80
CA TYR A 94 -1.76 2.78 -19.47
C TYR A 94 -2.88 3.70 -18.97
N ALA A 95 -2.72 5.02 -19.14
CA ALA A 95 -3.73 6.00 -18.70
C ALA A 95 -5.06 5.90 -19.46
N LYS A 96 -5.09 5.21 -20.61
CA LYS A 96 -6.22 5.14 -21.53
C LYS A 96 -6.71 3.72 -21.79
N LEU A 97 -6.02 2.70 -21.28
CA LEU A 97 -6.44 1.31 -21.47
C LEU A 97 -7.91 1.17 -21.08
N VAL A 98 -8.71 0.63 -22.00
CA VAL A 98 -10.09 0.26 -21.72
C VAL A 98 -9.99 -0.76 -20.61
N ASP A 99 -10.49 -0.38 -19.45
CA ASP A 99 -10.76 -1.29 -18.37
C ASP A 99 -11.62 -2.41 -18.95
N SER A 100 -11.01 -3.58 -19.24
CA SER A 100 -11.69 -4.74 -19.83
C SER A 100 -12.80 -5.26 -18.91
N ASN A 101 -12.87 -4.71 -17.69
CA ASN A 101 -14.00 -4.79 -16.81
C ASN A 101 -14.64 -3.41 -16.69
N ALA A 102 -15.94 -3.32 -16.95
CA ALA A 102 -16.79 -2.25 -16.43
C ALA A 102 -16.88 -2.32 -14.89
N ALA A 103 -15.75 -2.27 -14.18
CA ALA A 103 -15.65 -2.57 -12.76
C ALA A 103 -15.28 -1.39 -11.88
N PHE A 104 -14.63 -0.33 -12.38
CA PHE A 104 -14.35 0.86 -11.57
C PHE A 104 -15.65 1.67 -11.36
N LEU A 105 -16.32 1.45 -10.23
CA LEU A 105 -17.55 2.19 -9.87
C LEU A 105 -17.19 3.54 -9.25
N ASP A 106 -16.34 3.52 -8.22
CA ASP A 106 -15.84 4.72 -7.55
C ASP A 106 -14.53 4.42 -6.78
N ILE A 107 -13.97 5.48 -6.18
CA ILE A 107 -12.73 5.43 -5.41
C ILE A 107 -12.77 4.45 -4.22
N SER A 108 -13.94 4.08 -3.69
CA SER A 108 -14.07 3.14 -2.57
C SER A 108 -13.52 1.77 -2.89
N GLN A 109 -13.63 1.35 -4.16
CA GLN A 109 -13.08 0.08 -4.58
C GLN A 109 -11.55 0.05 -4.45
N LEU A 110 -10.90 1.20 -4.63
CA LEU A 110 -9.47 1.34 -4.39
C LEU A 110 -9.17 1.41 -2.89
N TYR A 111 -9.98 2.12 -2.10
CA TYR A 111 -9.82 2.18 -0.64
C TYR A 111 -9.93 0.80 0.03
N LEU A 112 -10.83 -0.05 -0.44
CA LEU A 112 -11.06 -1.40 0.08
C LEU A 112 -10.11 -2.44 -0.53
N SER A 113 -9.30 -2.05 -1.52
CA SER A 113 -8.34 -2.94 -2.16
C SER A 113 -6.98 -2.82 -1.49
N ARG A 114 -6.56 -3.89 -0.81
CA ARG A 114 -5.28 -3.91 -0.12
C ARG A 114 -4.13 -3.78 -1.12
N THR A 115 -3.25 -2.81 -0.89
CA THR A 115 -1.99 -2.73 -1.64
C THR A 115 -1.11 -3.95 -1.31
N SER A 116 -0.63 -4.64 -2.34
CA SER A 116 0.31 -5.75 -2.17
C SER A 116 1.63 -5.25 -1.55
N SER A 117 2.17 -6.00 -0.59
CA SER A 117 3.41 -5.62 0.11
C SER A 117 4.62 -5.51 -0.84
N ARG A 118 4.58 -6.18 -1.99
CA ARG A 118 5.58 -6.05 -3.06
C ARG A 118 5.76 -4.60 -3.51
N TYR A 119 4.70 -3.80 -3.58
CA TYR A 119 4.83 -2.42 -4.03
C TYR A 119 5.64 -1.56 -3.05
N PHE A 120 5.55 -1.81 -1.75
CA PHE A 120 6.36 -1.07 -0.75
C PHE A 120 7.84 -1.41 -0.83
N LEU A 121 8.19 -2.64 -1.25
CA LEU A 121 9.58 -3.04 -1.51
C LEU A 121 10.16 -2.33 -2.73
N LEU A 122 9.34 -2.04 -3.75
CA LEU A 122 9.78 -1.34 -4.96
C LEU A 122 9.99 0.17 -4.74
N ARG A 123 9.52 0.71 -3.63
CA ARG A 123 9.61 2.14 -3.29
C ARG A 123 10.86 2.51 -2.48
N ILE A 124 11.58 1.51 -1.98
CA ILE A 124 12.86 1.70 -1.29
C ILE A 124 13.97 0.97 -2.05
N THR A 125 15.20 1.47 -1.94
CA THR A 125 16.34 0.78 -2.57
C THR A 125 16.68 -0.50 -1.79
N PRO A 126 17.27 -1.53 -2.44
CA PRO A 126 17.74 -2.73 -1.74
C PRO A 126 18.70 -2.42 -0.58
N GLU A 127 19.50 -1.36 -0.72
CA GLU A 127 20.40 -0.95 0.35
C GLU A 127 19.65 -0.35 1.56
N MET A 128 18.65 0.51 1.31
CA MET A 128 17.78 1.01 2.38
C MET A 128 17.08 -0.14 3.10
N GLU A 129 16.52 -1.09 2.34
CA GLU A 129 15.87 -2.28 2.88
C GLU A 129 16.82 -3.05 3.81
N ASN A 130 18.03 -3.36 3.35
CA ASN A 130 19.01 -4.10 4.14
C ASN A 130 19.36 -3.38 5.45
N GLN A 131 19.58 -2.06 5.41
CA GLN A 131 19.91 -1.29 6.61
C GLN A 131 18.73 -1.16 7.58
N LEU A 132 17.51 -0.96 7.08
CA LEU A 132 16.30 -0.89 7.89
C LEU A 132 15.97 -2.24 8.53
N ARG A 133 16.09 -3.33 7.76
CA ARG A 133 15.92 -4.68 8.30
C ARG A 133 16.96 -4.96 9.37
N PHE A 134 18.24 -4.68 9.12
CA PHE A 134 19.28 -4.84 10.13
C PHE A 134 18.95 -4.09 11.42
N LEU A 135 18.54 -2.82 11.32
CA LEU A 135 18.09 -2.02 12.46
C LEU A 135 16.95 -2.72 13.22
N LEU A 136 15.91 -3.18 12.53
CA LEU A 136 14.70 -3.76 13.13
C LEU A 136 14.81 -5.24 13.56
N THR A 137 15.96 -5.88 13.35
CA THR A 137 16.16 -7.32 13.65
C THR A 137 17.38 -7.62 14.49
N HIS A 138 18.40 -6.74 14.48
CA HIS A 138 19.68 -7.01 15.13
C HIS A 138 20.11 -5.91 16.11
N VAL A 139 19.51 -4.72 16.05
CA VAL A 139 19.92 -3.59 16.90
C VAL A 139 19.05 -3.50 18.14
N LYS A 140 19.68 -3.61 19.31
CA LYS A 140 19.02 -3.44 20.60
C LYS A 140 18.54 -2.01 20.83
N LEU A 141 17.39 -1.87 21.49
CA LEU A 141 16.88 -0.59 21.96
C LEU A 141 17.91 0.07 22.91
N GLY A 142 18.17 1.36 22.69
CA GLY A 142 19.24 2.13 23.32
C GLY A 142 20.51 2.27 22.45
N ASN A 143 20.75 1.34 21.53
CA ASN A 143 21.97 1.31 20.69
C ASN A 143 21.76 1.81 19.25
N GLN A 144 20.56 2.28 18.91
CA GLN A 144 20.18 2.67 17.55
C GLN A 144 20.82 3.97 17.04
N LYS A 145 21.28 4.87 17.93
CA LYS A 145 21.61 6.26 17.57
C LYS A 145 22.61 6.36 16.40
N ARG A 146 23.69 5.56 16.44
CA ARG A 146 24.71 5.57 15.37
C ARG A 146 24.15 5.10 14.02
N TYR A 147 23.30 4.07 14.03
CA TYR A 147 22.69 3.50 12.84
C TYR A 147 21.70 4.48 12.20
N GLN A 148 20.90 5.14 13.03
CA GLN A 148 19.99 6.22 12.59
C GLN A 148 20.75 7.37 11.94
N VAL A 149 21.84 7.83 12.55
CA VAL A 149 22.68 8.91 12.00
C VAL A 149 23.31 8.50 10.66
N TRP A 150 23.85 7.28 10.56
CA TRP A 150 24.42 6.79 9.30
C TRP A 150 23.37 6.67 8.20
N PHE A 151 22.20 6.12 8.52
CA PHE A 151 21.10 6.00 7.58
C PHE A 151 20.62 7.38 7.11
N ALA A 152 20.35 8.31 8.04
CA ALA A 152 19.90 9.66 7.72
C ALA A 152 20.92 10.40 6.85
N LYS A 153 22.20 10.38 7.23
CA LYS A 153 23.26 11.04 6.46
C LYS A 153 23.33 10.49 5.02
N LYS A 154 23.16 9.18 4.85
CA LYS A 154 23.27 8.53 3.55
C LYS A 154 22.04 8.74 2.65
N PHE A 155 20.85 8.65 3.22
CA PHE A 155 19.62 8.57 2.43
C PHE A 155 18.72 9.79 2.53
N LEU A 156 18.78 10.53 3.65
CA LEU A 156 17.87 11.64 3.95
C LEU A 156 18.56 13.01 3.99
N GLY A 157 19.90 13.07 3.92
CA GLY A 157 20.69 14.30 4.07
C GLY A 157 20.57 15.33 2.94
N VAL A 158 19.69 15.11 1.95
CA VAL A 158 19.47 16.02 0.81
C VAL A 158 18.00 16.47 0.80
N PRO A 159 17.68 17.78 0.66
CA PRO A 159 16.32 18.31 0.82
C PRO A 159 15.23 17.68 -0.07
N GLU A 160 15.59 17.10 -1.22
CA GLU A 160 14.63 16.46 -2.13
C GLU A 160 14.27 15.03 -1.72
N ARG A 161 15.02 14.44 -0.80
CA ARG A 161 14.87 13.04 -0.37
C ARG A 161 14.01 12.88 0.88
N GLU A 162 13.53 13.97 1.46
CA GLU A 162 12.65 13.96 2.63
C GLU A 162 11.34 13.22 2.35
N THR A 163 10.85 13.26 1.11
CA THR A 163 9.65 12.53 0.68
C THR A 163 9.78 11.01 0.76
N LEU A 164 11.01 10.48 0.79
CA LEU A 164 11.27 9.05 1.01
C LEU A 164 10.85 8.59 2.42
N LEU A 165 10.71 9.50 3.39
CA LEU A 165 10.22 9.15 4.73
C LEU A 165 8.87 8.44 4.65
N THR A 166 7.98 8.90 3.75
CA THR A 166 6.67 8.27 3.49
C THR A 166 6.84 6.83 3.01
N ASP A 167 7.68 6.60 2.01
CA ASP A 167 7.95 5.27 1.44
C ASP A 167 8.58 4.34 2.50
N ILE A 168 9.50 4.86 3.32
CA ILE A 168 10.15 4.11 4.42
C ILE A 168 9.13 3.73 5.50
N VAL A 169 8.24 4.64 5.91
CA VAL A 169 7.21 4.32 6.91
C VAL A 169 6.24 3.27 6.37
N ARG A 170 5.80 3.36 5.11
CA ARG A 170 4.98 2.30 4.48
C ARG A 170 5.71 0.96 4.44
N PHE A 171 7.02 0.95 4.15
CA PHE A 171 7.82 -0.27 4.23
C PHE A 171 7.87 -0.85 5.66
N ILE A 172 8.08 -0.03 6.69
CA ILE A 172 8.14 -0.51 8.07
C ILE A 172 6.77 -1.07 8.53
N CYS A 173 5.67 -0.43 8.15
CA CYS A 173 4.33 -0.90 8.50
C CYS A 173 3.94 -2.17 7.73
N CYS A 174 4.19 -2.22 6.42
CA CYS A 174 3.56 -3.19 5.53
C CYS A 174 4.53 -4.18 4.85
N GLY A 175 5.83 -3.85 4.80
CA GLY A 175 6.88 -4.66 4.18
C GLY A 175 7.80 -5.39 5.18
N HIS A 176 7.72 -5.02 6.47
CA HIS A 176 8.50 -5.61 7.54
C HIS A 176 7.62 -5.99 8.74
N HIS A 177 7.34 -7.29 8.89
CA HIS A 177 6.62 -7.87 10.02
C HIS A 177 7.59 -8.78 10.79
N PRO A 178 8.17 -8.32 11.92
CA PRO A 178 9.08 -9.12 12.72
C PRO A 178 8.37 -10.36 13.29
N PRO A 179 9.06 -11.49 13.43
CA PRO A 179 8.49 -12.66 14.08
C PRO A 179 8.43 -12.45 15.61
N ASN A 180 7.65 -13.28 16.31
CA ASN A 180 7.35 -13.09 17.73
C ASN A 180 8.61 -13.05 18.62
N GLU A 181 9.65 -13.82 18.26
CA GLU A 181 10.92 -13.85 18.98
C GLU A 181 11.59 -12.48 18.99
N ILE A 182 11.47 -11.73 17.89
CA ILE A 182 12.00 -10.37 17.79
C ILE A 182 11.10 -9.39 18.55
N ILE A 183 9.77 -9.52 18.43
CA ILE A 183 8.82 -8.64 19.13
C ILE A 183 8.99 -8.72 20.65
N GLN A 184 9.30 -9.90 21.19
CA GLN A 184 9.48 -10.15 22.62
C GLN A 184 10.92 -9.95 23.12
N SER A 185 11.83 -9.49 22.25
CA SER A 185 13.25 -9.28 22.57
C SER A 185 13.56 -7.83 22.97
N ASP A 186 14.85 -7.53 23.15
CA ASP A 186 15.37 -6.18 23.40
C ASP A 186 15.72 -5.42 22.10
N ILE A 187 15.36 -5.95 20.93
CA ILE A 187 15.52 -5.28 19.64
C ILE A 187 14.64 -4.03 19.55
N ILE A 188 15.13 -2.98 18.89
CA ILE A 188 14.37 -1.74 18.71
C ILE A 188 13.04 -2.02 17.99
N PRO A 189 11.90 -1.64 18.59
CA PRO A 189 10.60 -1.91 17.98
C PRO A 189 10.31 -0.96 16.83
N ARG A 190 9.44 -1.40 15.91
CA ARG A 190 9.04 -0.64 14.71
C ARG A 190 8.54 0.77 15.03
N TRP A 191 7.72 0.91 16.07
CA TRP A 191 7.17 2.20 16.48
C TRP A 191 8.26 3.20 16.86
N ALA A 192 9.36 2.77 17.48
CA ALA A 192 10.45 3.65 17.88
C ALA A 192 11.24 4.18 16.67
N VAL A 193 11.41 3.35 15.64
CA VAL A 193 12.01 3.78 14.36
C VAL A 193 11.10 4.80 13.66
N ILE A 194 9.78 4.57 13.64
CA ILE A 194 8.83 5.53 13.06
C ILE A 194 8.83 6.86 13.82
N GLY A 195 8.90 6.84 15.15
CA GLY A 195 9.03 8.07 15.96
C GLY A 195 10.27 8.89 15.60
N TRP A 196 11.40 8.23 15.35
CA TRP A 196 12.62 8.88 14.84
C TRP A 196 12.42 9.46 13.44
N LEU A 197 11.78 8.73 12.52
CA LEU A 197 11.52 9.19 11.16
C LEU A 197 10.58 10.41 11.14
N LEU A 198 9.54 10.44 11.98
CA LEU A 198 8.67 11.60 12.14
C LEU A 198 9.45 12.84 12.56
N LYS A 199 10.29 12.71 13.60
CA LYS A 199 11.19 13.79 14.09
C LYS A 199 12.27 14.19 13.08
N SER A 200 12.50 13.41 12.03
CA SER A 200 13.47 13.72 10.97
C SER A 200 12.88 14.58 9.86
N SER A 201 11.55 14.81 9.86
CA SER A 201 10.89 15.72 8.93
C SER A 201 11.24 17.18 9.28
N GLN A 202 11.57 17.96 8.26
CA GLN A 202 11.85 19.39 8.34
C GLN A 202 10.68 20.23 7.80
N ARG A 203 9.85 19.66 6.93
CA ARG A 203 8.75 20.36 6.27
C ARG A 203 7.41 19.81 6.75
N ASN A 204 6.51 20.71 7.13
CA ASN A 204 5.17 20.36 7.65
C ASN A 204 4.37 19.46 6.71
N TYR A 205 4.43 19.66 5.40
CA TYR A 205 3.71 18.81 4.44
C TYR A 205 4.30 17.39 4.37
N VAL A 206 5.61 17.23 4.55
CA VAL A 206 6.24 15.91 4.57
C VAL A 206 5.83 15.18 5.84
N GLU A 207 5.89 15.87 6.98
CA GLU A 207 5.42 15.31 8.25
C GLU A 207 3.95 14.87 8.17
N ALA A 208 3.08 15.68 7.57
CA ALA A 208 1.67 15.31 7.34
C ALA A 208 1.54 14.05 6.45
N ASN A 209 2.33 13.94 5.38
CA ASN A 209 2.36 12.75 4.53
C ASN A 209 2.86 11.50 5.28
N VAL A 210 3.84 11.65 6.16
CA VAL A 210 4.34 10.54 7.00
C VAL A 210 3.27 10.08 8.00
N LYS A 211 2.53 11.02 8.62
CA LYS A 211 1.39 10.69 9.49
C LYS A 211 0.28 9.98 8.71
N LEU A 212 -0.03 10.46 7.50
CA LEU A 212 -0.99 9.79 6.62
C LEU A 212 -0.52 8.38 6.26
N ALA A 213 0.76 8.18 5.92
CA ALA A 213 1.30 6.86 5.62
C ALA A 213 1.23 5.89 6.82
N LEU A 214 1.40 6.41 8.03
CA LEU A 214 1.26 5.64 9.28
C LEU A 214 -0.19 5.21 9.53
N PHE A 215 -1.16 6.09 9.24
CA PHE A 215 -2.58 5.84 9.47
C PHE A 215 -3.35 5.33 8.24
N TYR A 216 -2.68 5.13 7.11
CA TYR A 216 -3.38 4.81 5.85
C TYR A 216 -4.19 3.52 5.95
N ASP A 217 -3.61 2.46 6.52
CA ASP A 217 -4.29 1.17 6.70
C ASP A 217 -5.33 1.18 7.84
N TRP A 218 -5.48 2.31 8.57
CA TRP A 218 -6.51 2.47 9.59
C TRP A 218 -7.84 2.94 8.99
N LEU A 219 -7.79 3.78 7.95
CA LEU A 219 -8.95 4.50 7.42
C LEU A 219 -10.07 3.55 7.01
N PHE A 220 -9.72 2.43 6.38
CA PHE A 220 -10.70 1.46 5.84
C PHE A 220 -10.46 0.04 6.39
N PHE A 221 -9.89 -0.07 7.59
CA PHE A 221 -9.46 -1.33 8.17
C PHE A 221 -10.59 -2.36 8.29
N ASP A 222 -10.41 -3.53 7.69
CA ASP A 222 -11.27 -4.70 7.83
C ASP A 222 -10.47 -5.88 8.40
N GLU A 223 -10.83 -6.29 9.62
CA GLU A 223 -10.20 -7.38 10.36
C GLU A 223 -10.20 -8.75 9.63
N LYS A 224 -11.03 -8.91 8.60
CA LYS A 224 -11.09 -10.13 7.79
C LYS A 224 -9.95 -10.24 6.77
N VAL A 225 -9.43 -9.11 6.30
CA VAL A 225 -8.49 -9.06 5.17
C VAL A 225 -7.18 -8.34 5.50
N ASP A 226 -7.23 -7.40 6.44
CA ASP A 226 -6.10 -6.58 6.83
C ASP A 226 -5.28 -7.19 7.96
N ASN A 227 -3.99 -6.87 7.95
CA ASN A 227 -3.03 -7.40 8.91
C ASN A 227 -2.86 -6.43 10.08
N ILE A 228 -2.98 -6.94 11.31
CA ILE A 228 -2.73 -6.17 12.53
C ILE A 228 -1.37 -5.47 12.54
N MET A 229 -0.36 -6.10 11.93
CA MET A 229 1.00 -5.59 11.89
C MET A 229 1.11 -4.28 11.08
N ASN A 230 0.13 -3.97 10.22
CA ASN A 230 0.09 -2.72 9.46
C ASN A 230 -0.33 -1.52 10.33
N ILE A 231 -1.18 -1.76 11.33
CA ILE A 231 -1.78 -0.70 12.16
C ILE A 231 -1.13 -0.59 13.55
N GLU A 232 -0.56 -1.69 14.08
CA GLU A 232 0.12 -1.74 15.38
C GLU A 232 1.14 -0.61 15.60
N PRO A 233 2.04 -0.27 14.65
CA PRO A 233 3.08 0.72 14.94
C PRO A 233 2.53 2.09 15.30
N GLY A 234 1.37 2.48 14.75
CA GLY A 234 0.73 3.76 15.01
C GLY A 234 0.25 3.89 16.46
N ILE A 235 -0.44 2.87 16.98
CA ILE A 235 -0.94 2.90 18.36
C ILE A 235 0.19 2.79 19.37
N LEU A 236 1.17 1.93 19.12
CA LEU A 236 2.30 1.74 20.03
C LEU A 236 3.14 3.00 20.09
N LEU A 237 3.35 3.69 18.96
CA LEU A 237 4.04 4.99 18.96
C LEU A 237 3.28 6.00 19.81
N MET A 238 1.96 6.11 19.65
CA MET A 238 1.15 7.04 20.45
C MET A 238 1.24 6.73 21.94
N ILE A 239 1.08 5.48 22.38
CA ILE A 239 1.06 5.13 23.80
C ILE A 239 2.45 5.23 24.43
N HIS A 240 3.48 4.68 23.78
CA HIS A 240 4.84 4.69 24.33
C HIS A 240 5.49 6.08 24.33
N SER A 241 4.95 7.03 23.56
CA SER A 241 5.43 8.41 23.58
C SER A 241 4.88 9.22 24.76
N ILE A 242 3.77 8.82 25.38
CA ILE A 242 3.12 9.60 26.46
C ILE A 242 4.10 9.98 27.60
N PRO A 243 4.94 9.07 28.14
CA PRO A 243 5.76 9.39 29.31
C PRO A 243 6.87 10.42 29.07
N SER A 244 7.34 10.58 27.82
CA SER A 244 8.56 11.37 27.54
C SER A 244 8.50 12.25 26.30
N TYR A 245 7.54 12.01 25.41
CA TYR A 245 7.37 12.66 24.10
C TYR A 245 5.89 12.86 23.79
N VAL A 246 5.11 13.38 24.76
CA VAL A 246 3.65 13.54 24.63
C VAL A 246 3.24 14.39 23.42
N ASP A 247 4.12 15.27 22.94
CA ASP A 247 3.95 16.04 21.71
C ASP A 247 3.70 15.13 20.49
N ILE A 248 4.39 13.98 20.41
CA ILE A 248 4.18 12.98 19.36
C ILE A 248 2.78 12.39 19.47
N THR A 249 2.35 12.02 20.68
CA THR A 249 1.00 11.48 20.90
C THR A 249 -0.08 12.50 20.51
N HIS A 250 0.08 13.76 20.94
CA HIS A 250 -0.85 14.82 20.59
C HIS A 250 -0.96 15.03 19.08
N THR A 251 0.16 15.18 18.39
CA THR A 251 0.13 15.48 16.95
C THR A 251 -0.41 14.31 16.12
N LEU A 252 -0.15 13.07 16.55
CA LEU A 252 -0.69 11.88 15.89
C LEU A 252 -2.19 11.71 16.13
N LEU A 253 -2.64 11.90 17.38
CA LEU A 253 -4.05 11.82 17.73
C LEU A 253 -4.86 12.92 17.05
N GLU A 254 -4.36 14.16 17.07
CA GLU A 254 -4.97 15.28 16.36
C GLU A 254 -5.07 15.02 14.86
N PHE A 255 -4.00 14.52 14.23
CA PHE A 255 -4.00 14.20 12.81
C PHE A 255 -5.00 13.07 12.48
N LEU A 256 -5.07 12.02 13.29
CA LEU A 256 -6.04 10.94 13.08
C LEU A 256 -7.49 11.45 13.13
N LEU A 257 -7.80 12.35 14.08
CA LEU A 257 -9.12 12.97 14.20
C LEU A 257 -9.39 13.93 13.02
N MET A 258 -8.36 14.63 12.52
CA MET A 258 -8.46 15.45 11.31
C MET A 258 -8.76 14.60 10.06
N LEU A 259 -8.15 13.42 9.92
CA LEU A 259 -8.42 12.51 8.80
C LEU A 259 -9.88 12.07 8.77
N VAL A 260 -10.46 11.74 9.93
CA VAL A 260 -11.88 11.37 10.02
C VAL A 260 -12.78 12.47 9.45
N GLU A 261 -12.48 13.72 9.75
CA GLU A 261 -13.31 14.85 9.36
C GLU A 261 -13.09 15.30 7.91
N ASN A 262 -11.89 15.07 7.34
CA ASN A 262 -11.48 15.75 6.10
C ASN A 262 -10.93 14.84 4.98
N TYR A 263 -10.68 13.56 5.21
CA TYR A 263 -10.04 12.70 4.19
C TYR A 263 -10.98 12.41 3.01
N ASP A 264 -12.19 11.93 3.29
CA ASP A 264 -13.27 11.75 2.32
C ASP A 264 -14.59 12.07 3.04
N ILE A 265 -15.10 13.28 2.80
CA ILE A 265 -16.28 13.81 3.50
C ILE A 265 -17.53 12.98 3.16
N GLU A 266 -17.63 12.46 1.93
CA GLU A 266 -18.77 11.65 1.49
C GLU A 266 -18.79 10.27 2.15
N ARG A 267 -17.61 9.76 2.53
CA ARG A 267 -17.44 8.41 3.10
C ARG A 267 -16.96 8.44 4.55
N LYS A 268 -17.21 9.54 5.25
CA LYS A 268 -16.84 9.74 6.66
C LYS A 268 -17.27 8.57 7.55
N ASP A 269 -18.49 8.07 7.40
CA ASP A 269 -19.00 6.95 8.22
C ASP A 269 -18.18 5.67 8.02
N VAL A 270 -17.69 5.42 6.79
CA VAL A 270 -16.82 4.29 6.48
C VAL A 270 -15.47 4.46 7.16
N ILE A 271 -14.93 5.68 7.18
CA ILE A 271 -13.66 6.00 7.84
C ILE A 271 -13.77 5.84 9.37
N VAL A 272 -14.84 6.37 9.97
CA VAL A 272 -15.13 6.19 11.40
C VAL A 272 -15.20 4.70 11.74
N LYS A 273 -15.89 3.91 10.90
CA LYS A 273 -15.99 2.45 11.09
C LYS A 273 -14.63 1.75 10.96
N GLY A 274 -13.82 2.10 9.96
CA GLY A 274 -12.48 1.53 9.76
C GLY A 274 -11.57 1.79 10.96
N ILE A 275 -11.49 3.04 11.39
CA ILE A 275 -10.65 3.41 12.56
C ILE A 275 -11.20 2.78 13.85
N SER A 276 -12.53 2.74 14.04
CA SER A 276 -13.14 2.06 15.20
C SER A 276 -12.81 0.56 15.23
N SER A 277 -12.86 -0.08 14.06
CA SER A 277 -12.50 -1.48 13.86
C SER A 277 -11.02 -1.71 14.22
N ALA A 278 -10.12 -0.84 13.74
CA ALA A 278 -8.70 -0.90 14.03
C ALA A 278 -8.42 -0.81 15.54
N PHE A 279 -8.95 0.20 16.24
CA PHE A 279 -8.80 0.33 17.70
C PHE A 279 -9.36 -0.88 18.46
N THR A 280 -10.57 -1.32 18.12
CA THR A 280 -11.22 -2.48 18.76
C THR A 280 -10.37 -3.73 18.56
N PHE A 281 -9.83 -3.93 17.36
CA PHE A 281 -9.01 -5.07 17.02
C PHE A 281 -7.67 -5.08 17.77
N LEU A 282 -7.01 -3.93 17.85
CA LEU A 282 -5.74 -3.75 18.59
C LEU A 282 -5.90 -4.06 20.08
N VAL A 283 -6.99 -3.61 20.72
CA VAL A 283 -7.32 -3.94 22.11
C VAL A 283 -7.66 -5.42 22.24
N ARG A 284 -8.52 -5.96 21.36
CA ARG A 284 -8.97 -7.36 21.40
C ARG A 284 -7.81 -8.35 21.25
N LYS A 285 -6.81 -8.02 20.43
CA LYS A 285 -5.61 -8.83 20.19
C LYS A 285 -4.49 -8.58 21.21
N GLY A 286 -4.70 -7.67 22.15
CA GLY A 286 -3.76 -7.41 23.24
C GLY A 286 -2.50 -6.65 22.83
N VAL A 287 -2.50 -5.99 21.66
CA VAL A 287 -1.41 -5.08 21.28
C VAL A 287 -1.31 -3.94 22.29
N VAL A 288 -2.47 -3.46 22.75
CA VAL A 288 -2.60 -2.53 23.87
C VAL A 288 -3.66 -3.05 24.83
N ARG A 289 -3.47 -2.82 26.14
CA ARG A 289 -4.37 -3.35 27.18
C ARG A 289 -5.73 -2.65 27.17
N SER A 290 -5.72 -1.33 27.03
CA SER A 290 -6.91 -0.47 26.96
C SER A 290 -6.57 0.82 26.21
N LEU A 291 -7.58 1.65 25.95
CA LEU A 291 -7.42 2.99 25.37
C LEU A 291 -7.29 4.09 26.44
N ASP A 292 -7.25 3.74 27.73
CA ASP A 292 -7.26 4.70 28.84
C ASP A 292 -6.08 5.66 28.80
N ALA A 293 -4.94 5.21 28.27
CA ALA A 293 -3.77 6.04 28.05
C ALA A 293 -4.08 7.25 27.13
N LEU A 294 -5.03 7.10 26.20
CA LEU A 294 -5.47 8.16 25.31
C LEU A 294 -6.71 8.91 25.83
N THR A 295 -7.62 8.22 26.54
CA THR A 295 -8.93 8.78 26.94
C THR A 295 -9.00 9.32 28.37
N CYS A 296 -8.15 8.82 29.28
CA CYS A 296 -8.20 9.13 30.71
C CYS A 296 -6.96 9.87 31.20
N SER A 297 -5.85 9.78 30.47
CA SER A 297 -4.58 10.43 30.85
C SER A 297 -4.70 11.95 30.97
N ASP A 298 -4.22 12.50 32.08
CA ASP A 298 -4.25 13.95 32.37
C ASP A 298 -3.28 14.76 31.51
N VAL A 299 -2.21 14.12 31.01
CA VAL A 299 -1.24 14.78 30.13
C VAL A 299 -1.77 14.93 28.69
N ILE A 300 -2.84 14.22 28.33
CA ILE A 300 -3.49 14.36 27.04
C ILE A 300 -4.47 15.53 27.08
N SER A 301 -4.38 16.40 26.06
CA SER A 301 -5.25 17.58 25.91
C SER A 301 -6.73 17.23 26.09
N PRO A 302 -7.46 17.93 26.99
CA PRO A 302 -8.89 17.72 27.19
C PRO A 302 -9.72 17.83 25.91
N PHE A 303 -9.34 18.73 25.01
CA PHE A 303 -10.00 18.90 23.71
C PHE A 303 -9.90 17.62 22.85
N LEU A 304 -8.70 17.03 22.76
CA LEU A 304 -8.49 15.79 22.01
C LEU A 304 -9.27 14.63 22.61
N LYS A 305 -9.30 14.51 23.96
CA LYS A 305 -10.09 13.49 24.66
C LYS A 305 -11.58 13.62 24.37
N GLN A 306 -12.11 14.85 24.42
CA GLN A 306 -13.51 15.12 24.11
C GLN A 306 -13.87 14.82 22.65
N LEU A 307 -13.02 15.24 21.71
CA LEU A 307 -13.25 14.98 20.29
C LEU A 307 -13.19 13.48 19.97
N PHE A 308 -12.20 12.77 20.53
CA PHE A 308 -12.08 11.32 20.42
C PHE A 308 -13.32 10.60 20.99
N GLY A 309 -13.74 10.98 22.20
CA GLY A 309 -14.92 10.41 22.84
C GLY A 309 -16.22 10.68 22.10
N LYS A 310 -16.32 11.84 21.42
CA LYS A 310 -17.46 12.18 20.56
C LYS A 310 -17.51 11.34 19.29
N ILE A 311 -16.38 11.22 18.59
CA ILE A 311 -16.31 10.51 17.30
C ILE A 311 -16.46 8.99 17.52
N PHE A 312 -15.81 8.43 18.54
CA PHE A 312 -15.75 6.98 18.77
C PHE A 312 -16.60 6.51 19.95
N LYS A 313 -17.69 7.23 20.25
CA LYS A 313 -18.57 6.96 21.40
C LYS A 313 -19.05 5.51 21.48
N ASP A 314 -19.57 4.99 20.36
CA ASP A 314 -20.16 3.65 20.30
C ASP A 314 -19.09 2.56 20.48
N MET A 315 -17.90 2.78 19.90
CA MET A 315 -16.74 1.90 20.09
C MET A 315 -16.34 1.84 21.57
N LEU A 316 -16.22 2.99 22.25
CA LEU A 316 -15.82 3.06 23.65
C LEU A 316 -16.84 2.40 24.59
N ALA A 317 -18.14 2.58 24.32
CA ALA A 317 -19.20 1.87 25.05
C ALA A 317 -19.04 0.35 24.92
N SER A 318 -18.85 -0.14 23.70
CA SER A 318 -18.70 -1.58 23.43
C SER A 318 -17.45 -2.20 24.08
N LEU A 319 -16.35 -1.46 24.17
CA LEU A 319 -15.13 -1.91 24.84
C LEU A 319 -15.30 -1.96 26.36
N SER A 320 -16.04 -1.01 26.93
CA SER A 320 -16.32 -0.94 28.37
C SER A 320 -17.20 -2.11 28.84
N GLU A 321 -18.28 -2.42 28.10
CA GLU A 321 -19.14 -3.58 28.39
C GLU A 321 -18.37 -4.90 28.39
N ARG A 322 -17.44 -5.06 27.42
CA ARG A 322 -16.58 -6.25 27.32
C ARG A 322 -15.58 -6.35 28.47
N ALA A 323 -15.06 -5.23 28.95
CA ALA A 323 -14.15 -5.21 30.09
C ALA A 323 -14.87 -5.67 31.38
N VAL A 324 -16.09 -5.18 31.60
CA VAL A 324 -16.94 -5.59 32.73
C VAL A 324 -17.23 -7.10 32.66
N ALA A 325 -17.65 -7.60 31.49
CA ALA A 325 -17.96 -9.02 31.30
C ALA A 325 -16.76 -9.96 31.57
N LYS A 326 -15.53 -9.53 31.27
CA LYS A 326 -14.31 -10.30 31.57
C LYS A 326 -13.90 -10.25 33.04
N SER A 327 -14.29 -9.21 33.77
CA SER A 327 -14.01 -9.09 35.20
C SER A 327 -14.98 -9.88 36.08
N SER A 328 -16.14 -10.26 35.53
CA SER A 328 -17.18 -11.04 36.22
C SER A 328 -17.14 -12.55 35.91
N SER A 329 -16.15 -13.02 35.15
CA SER A 329 -15.94 -14.43 34.76
C SER A 329 -14.66 -14.99 35.36
#